data_AF-K9P3D9-F1
#
_entry.id   AF-K9P3D9-F1
#
_cell.length_a   1.000
_cell.length_b   1.000
_cell.length_c   1.000
_cell.angle_alpha   90.00
_cell.angle_beta   90.00
_cell.angle_gamma   90.00
#
_symmetry.space_group_name_H-M   'P 1'
#
loop_
_entity.id
_entity.type
_entity.pdbx_description
1 polymer ?
#
loop_
_entity_poly.entity_id
_entity_poly.type
_entity_poly.pdbx_seq_one_letter_code
_entity_poly.pdbx_strand_id
1 'polypeptide(L)'
;MEEQPITPHAGPTLDADGNLTYVGDDGRRYVVGLPPDIDEDNVEKVMTLLRGGTALFQQIEGLCHRWISEVSGSELDERAALVLLLTTLETALEDRYPENDPS
;
A
#
# COMPACT_ATOMS: atom_id res chain seq x y z
N MET A 1 -13.72 -21.64 2.31
CA MET A 1 -12.32 -21.43 2.72
C MET A 1 -12.18 -19.94 2.81
N GLU A 2 -11.97 -19.38 4.00
CA GLU A 2 -11.70 -17.95 4.14
C GLU A 2 -10.33 -17.70 3.49
N GLU A 3 -10.32 -16.96 2.37
CA GLU A 3 -9.08 -16.47 1.78
C GLU A 3 -8.46 -15.53 2.80
N GLN A 4 -7.40 -16.00 3.47
CA GLN A 4 -6.63 -15.15 4.37
C GLN A 4 -6.13 -13.94 3.58
N PRO A 5 -6.27 -12.72 4.12
CA PRO A 5 -5.76 -11.53 3.45
C PRO A 5 -4.26 -11.71 3.26
N ILE A 6 -3.81 -11.66 2.01
CA ILE A 6 -2.39 -11.79 1.68
C ILE A 6 -1.76 -10.43 1.94
N THR A 7 -0.77 -10.41 2.83
CA THR A 7 0.02 -9.22 3.10
C THR A 7 0.77 -8.80 1.83
N PRO A 8 0.63 -7.55 1.35
CA PRO A 8 1.38 -7.09 0.19
C PRO A 8 2.87 -6.92 0.52
N HIS A 9 3.76 -7.47 -0.32
CA HIS A 9 5.20 -7.25 -0.22
C HIS A 9 5.66 -5.94 -0.85
N ALA A 10 4.89 -5.44 -1.82
CA ALA A 10 5.17 -4.21 -2.53
C ALA A 10 3.88 -3.41 -2.68
N GLY A 11 4.04 -2.11 -2.86
CA GLY A 11 2.95 -1.25 -3.26
C GLY A 11 2.25 -1.76 -4.53
N PRO A 12 0.97 -1.46 -4.69
CA PRO A 12 0.26 -1.93 -5.86
C PRO A 12 0.81 -1.27 -7.14
N THR A 13 1.08 -2.10 -8.14
CA THR A 13 1.63 -1.75 -9.45
C THR A 13 0.64 -2.13 -10.56
N LEU A 14 0.73 -1.44 -11.69
CA LEU A 14 -0.10 -1.75 -12.85
C LEU A 14 0.53 -2.89 -13.65
N ASP A 15 -0.29 -3.87 -14.04
CA ASP A 15 0.12 -4.89 -15.01
C ASP A 15 -0.01 -4.39 -16.46
N ALA A 16 0.33 -5.26 -17.42
CA ALA A 16 0.29 -4.94 -18.85
C ALA A 16 -1.14 -4.68 -19.38
N ASP A 17 -2.15 -5.15 -18.65
CA ASP A 17 -3.56 -4.99 -18.98
C ASP A 17 -4.19 -3.79 -18.22
N GLY A 18 -3.39 -3.08 -17.41
CA GLY A 18 -3.80 -1.91 -16.67
C GLY A 18 -4.52 -2.21 -15.35
N ASN A 19 -4.49 -3.47 -14.88
CA ASN A 19 -5.07 -3.84 -13.60
C ASN A 19 -4.14 -3.45 -12.46
N LEU A 20 -4.73 -3.02 -11.34
CA LEU A 20 -3.98 -2.81 -10.12
C LEU A 20 -3.64 -4.17 -9.50
N THR A 21 -2.35 -4.43 -9.36
CA THR A 21 -1.85 -5.70 -8.83
C THR A 21 -0.83 -5.48 -7.73
N TYR A 22 -0.79 -6.33 -6.72
CA TYR A 22 0.31 -6.37 -5.77
C TYR A 22 1.01 -7.72 -5.83
N VAL A 23 2.25 -7.78 -5.37
CA VAL A 23 2.98 -9.04 -5.23
C VAL A 23 2.81 -9.50 -3.78
N GLY A 24 2.29 -10.72 -3.60
CA GLY A 24 2.14 -11.35 -2.29
C GLY A 24 3.42 -12.05 -1.83
N ASP A 25 3.38 -12.59 -0.61
CA ASP A 25 4.52 -13.25 0.05
C ASP A 25 5.07 -14.49 -0.68
N ASP A 26 4.27 -15.05 -1.58
CA ASP A 26 4.62 -16.20 -2.39
C ASP A 26 5.21 -15.81 -3.77
N GLY A 27 5.45 -14.53 -4.00
CA GLY A 27 5.93 -13.97 -5.26
C GLY A 27 4.88 -13.96 -6.37
N ARG A 28 3.63 -14.32 -6.08
CA ARG A 28 2.54 -14.24 -7.06
C ARG A 28 1.98 -12.84 -7.12
N ARG A 29 1.56 -12.46 -8.32
CA ARG A 29 0.89 -11.19 -8.57
C ARG A 29 -0.62 -11.40 -8.38
N TYR A 30 -1.19 -10.66 -7.45
CA TYR A 30 -2.62 -10.66 -7.13
C TYR A 30 -3.27 -9.39 -7.66
N VAL A 31 -4.41 -9.54 -8.31
CA VAL A 31 -5.24 -8.40 -8.68
C VAL A 31 -5.94 -7.90 -7.43
N VAL A 32 -5.89 -6.58 -7.20
CA VAL A 32 -6.68 -5.95 -6.13
C VAL A 32 -8.14 -6.03 -6.56
N GLY A 33 -8.83 -7.08 -6.11
CA GLY A 33 -10.27 -7.22 -6.27
C GLY A 33 -10.98 -6.14 -5.47
N LEU A 34 -11.73 -5.28 -6.14
CA LEU A 34 -12.65 -4.38 -5.44
C LEU A 34 -13.80 -5.20 -4.83
N PRO A 35 -14.41 -4.72 -3.72
CA PRO A 35 -15.53 -5.40 -3.09
C PRO A 35 -16.62 -5.76 -4.11
N PRO A 36 -17.29 -6.91 -3.98
CA PRO A 36 -18.27 -7.41 -4.94
C PRO A 36 -19.49 -6.49 -5.13
N ASP A 37 -19.71 -5.53 -4.23
CA ASP A 37 -20.82 -4.55 -4.29
C ASP A 37 -20.49 -3.28 -5.09
N ILE A 38 -19.30 -3.17 -5.67
CA ILE A 38 -18.92 -2.03 -6.51
C ILE A 38 -19.38 -2.28 -7.95
N ASP A 39 -20.39 -1.52 -8.40
CA ASP A 39 -20.84 -1.45 -9.79
C ASP A 39 -19.65 -1.21 -10.76
N GLU A 40 -19.74 -1.73 -11.99
CA GLU A 40 -18.66 -1.71 -13.00
C GLU A 40 -18.18 -0.27 -13.28
N ASP A 41 -19.10 0.69 -13.31
CA ASP A 41 -18.83 2.13 -13.44
C ASP A 41 -18.07 2.72 -12.22
N ASN A 42 -18.27 2.16 -11.03
CA ASN A 42 -17.57 2.58 -9.82
C ASN A 42 -16.18 1.93 -9.73
N VAL A 43 -16.02 0.72 -10.27
CA VAL A 43 -14.71 0.07 -10.43
C VAL A 43 -13.81 0.93 -11.32
N GLU A 44 -14.31 1.37 -12.48
CA GLU A 44 -13.52 2.21 -13.39
C GLU A 44 -13.08 3.54 -12.76
N LYS A 45 -13.96 4.17 -11.97
CA LYS A 45 -13.63 5.41 -11.23
C LYS A 45 -12.55 5.17 -10.18
N VAL A 46 -12.66 4.10 -9.40
CA VAL A 46 -11.65 3.74 -8.39
C VAL A 46 -10.32 3.44 -9.06
N MET A 47 -10.32 2.66 -10.14
CA MET A 47 -9.11 2.39 -10.93
C MET A 47 -8.49 3.66 -11.51
N THR A 48 -9.31 4.62 -11.95
CA THR A 48 -8.83 5.91 -12.45
C THR A 48 -8.21 6.78 -11.35
N LEU A 49 -8.80 6.80 -10.15
CA LEU A 49 -8.21 7.47 -8.98
C LEU A 49 -6.88 6.84 -8.58
N LEU A 50 -6.81 5.51 -8.54
CA LEU A 50 -5.59 4.75 -8.21
C LEU A 50 -4.49 4.98 -9.26
N ARG A 51 -4.83 5.00 -10.55
CA ARG A 51 -3.92 5.39 -11.63
C ARG A 51 -3.42 6.82 -11.47
N GLY A 52 -4.29 7.75 -11.12
CA GLY A 52 -3.91 9.13 -10.81
C GLY A 52 -2.91 9.22 -9.65
N GLY A 53 -3.00 8.30 -8.68
CA GLY A 53 -2.11 8.22 -7.53
C GLY A 53 -0.78 7.50 -7.76
N THR A 54 -0.59 6.77 -8.86
CA THR A 54 0.60 5.90 -9.04
C THR A 54 1.93 6.65 -8.95
N ALA A 55 2.05 7.81 -9.61
CA ALA A 55 3.27 8.61 -9.58
C ALA A 55 3.54 9.19 -8.18
N LEU A 56 2.49 9.49 -7.40
CA LEU A 56 2.62 9.93 -6.02
C LEU A 56 3.07 8.77 -5.12
N PHE A 57 2.52 7.57 -5.33
CA PHE A 57 2.90 6.39 -4.58
C PHE A 57 4.39 6.07 -4.75
N GLN A 58 4.91 6.11 -5.98
CA GLN A 58 6.33 5.90 -6.25
C GLN A 58 7.23 6.95 -5.55
N GLN A 59 6.75 8.19 -5.41
CA GLN A 59 7.46 9.22 -4.65
C GLN A 59 7.46 8.90 -3.15
N ILE A 60 6.35 8.43 -2.59
CA ILE A 60 6.25 7.99 -1.20
C ILE A 60 7.22 6.83 -0.95
N GLU A 61 7.23 5.82 -1.81
CA GLU A 61 8.15 4.68 -1.75
C GLU A 61 9.61 5.14 -1.75
N GLY A 62 9.98 6.04 -2.67
CA GLY A 62 11.32 6.63 -2.71
C GLY A 62 11.69 7.40 -1.44
N LEU A 63 10.75 8.12 -0.84
CA LEU A 63 10.95 8.82 0.44
C LEU A 63 11.12 7.83 1.60
N CYS A 64 10.36 6.74 1.63
CA CYS A 64 10.50 5.68 2.63
C CYS A 64 11.89 5.04 2.57
N HIS A 65 12.37 4.67 1.38
CA HIS A 65 13.71 4.12 1.20
C HIS A 65 14.79 5.09 1.66
N ARG A 66 14.67 6.37 1.31
CA ARG A 66 15.61 7.40 1.75
C ARG A 66 15.64 7.54 3.27
N TRP A 67 14.47 7.62 3.90
CA TRP A 67 14.38 7.73 5.35
C TRP A 67 15.02 6.52 6.03
N ILE A 68 14.73 5.30 5.57
CA ILE A 68 15.32 4.07 6.12
C ILE A 68 16.85 4.12 5.99
N SER A 69 17.36 4.51 4.83
CA SER A 69 18.80 4.65 4.59
C SER A 69 19.46 5.75 5.43
N GLU A 70 18.72 6.78 5.84
CA GLU A 70 19.24 7.88 6.66
C GLU A 70 19.30 7.51 8.15
N VAL A 71 18.38 6.67 8.65
CA VAL A 71 18.30 6.31 10.08
C VAL A 71 18.89 4.95 10.41
N SER A 72 19.08 4.06 9.42
CA SER A 72 19.68 2.75 9.64
C SER A 72 21.19 2.87 9.85
N GLY A 73 21.74 1.97 10.67
CA GLY A 73 23.15 1.98 11.04
C GLY A 73 23.50 0.82 11.97
N SER A 74 24.64 0.92 12.67
CA SER A 74 25.12 -0.14 13.57
C SER A 74 24.20 -0.42 14.76
N GLU A 75 23.36 0.55 15.14
CA GLU A 75 22.46 0.46 16.29
C GLU A 75 21.01 0.16 15.88
N LEU A 76 20.67 0.33 14.60
CA LEU A 76 19.32 0.15 14.08
C LEU A 76 19.39 -0.46 12.68
N ASP A 77 18.98 -1.72 12.56
CA ASP A 77 18.90 -2.37 11.25
C ASP A 77 17.73 -1.82 10.41
N GLU A 78 17.79 -2.07 9.09
CA GLU A 78 16.80 -1.58 8.13
C GLU A 78 15.38 -2.10 8.41
N ARG A 79 15.24 -3.30 8.98
CA ARG A 79 13.94 -3.90 9.29
C ARG A 79 13.31 -3.20 10.49
N ALA A 80 14.10 -2.93 11.53
CA ALA A 80 13.69 -2.17 12.69
C ALA A 80 13.33 -0.72 12.32
N ALA A 81 14.12 -0.10 11.44
CA ALA A 81 13.81 1.21 10.87
C ALA A 81 12.46 1.20 10.12
N LEU A 82 12.23 0.21 9.25
CA LEU A 82 10.95 0.08 8.53
C LEU A 82 9.75 -0.02 9.49
N VAL A 83 9.86 -0.84 10.55
CA VAL A 83 8.79 -0.96 11.55
C VAL A 83 8.54 0.39 12.23
N LEU A 84 9.60 1.08 12.65
CA LEU A 84 9.49 2.40 13.27
C LEU A 84 8.82 3.42 12.34
N LEU A 85 9.18 3.42 11.05
CA LEU A 85 8.57 4.29 10.05
C LEU A 85 7.07 4.06 9.92
N LEU A 86 6.66 2.79 9.77
CA LEU A 86 5.25 2.44 9.60
C LEU A 86 4.42 2.85 10.82
N THR A 87 4.87 2.52 12.03
CA THR A 87 4.16 2.92 13.26
C THR A 87 4.10 4.44 13.42
N THR A 88 5.18 5.16 13.09
CA THR A 88 5.19 6.62 13.17
C THR A 88 4.22 7.25 12.17
N LEU A 89 4.17 6.72 10.94
CA LEU A 89 3.24 7.17 9.91
C LEU A 89 1.79 6.85 10.28
N GLU A 90 1.53 5.65 10.80
CA GLU A 90 0.21 5.22 11.28
C GLU A 90 -0.31 6.21 12.32
N THR A 91 0.43 6.43 13.41
CA THR A 91 0.04 7.39 14.46
C THR A 91 -0.18 8.81 13.90
N ALA A 92 0.71 9.28 13.02
CA ALA A 92 0.60 10.63 12.46
C ALA A 92 -0.59 10.81 11.50
N LEU A 93 -1.02 9.73 10.85
CA LEU A 93 -2.14 9.74 9.89
C LEU A 93 -3.47 9.46 10.57
N GLU A 94 -3.52 8.61 11.60
CA GLU A 94 -4.72 8.34 12.41
C GLU A 94 -5.34 9.64 12.94
N ASP A 95 -4.52 10.56 13.44
CA ASP A 95 -4.98 11.88 13.91
C ASP A 95 -5.72 12.70 12.83
N ARG A 96 -5.39 12.47 11.56
CA ARG A 96 -5.88 13.25 10.43
C ARG A 96 -6.97 12.55 9.64
N TYR A 97 -6.99 11.22 9.69
CA TYR A 97 -7.96 10.35 9.04
C TYR A 97 -8.42 9.32 10.06
N PRO A 98 -9.23 9.73 11.06
CA PRO A 98 -9.75 8.80 12.05
C PRO A 98 -10.59 7.74 11.34
N GLU A 99 -10.58 6.52 11.87
CA GLU A 99 -11.50 5.48 11.40
C GLU A 99 -12.92 6.05 11.46
N ASN A 100 -13.59 6.12 10.30
CA ASN A 100 -15.02 6.41 10.28
C ASN A 100 -15.71 5.18 10.88
N ASP A 101 -15.97 5.23 12.18
CA ASP A 101 -16.84 4.26 12.84
C ASP A 101 -18.25 4.43 12.23
N PRO A 102 -18.75 3.48 11.43
CA PRO A 102 -20.08 3.61 10.83
C PRO A 102 -21.12 3.46 11.95
N SER A 103 -21.63 4.58 12.45
CA SER A 103 -22.83 4.64 13.29
C SER A 103 -24.10 4.46 12.48
#